data_AF-A0A971Q4X0-F1
#
_entry.id   AF-A0A971Q4X0-F1
#
_cell.length_a   1.000
_cell.length_b   1.000
_cell.length_c   1.000
_cell.angle_alpha   90.00
_cell.angle_beta   90.00
_cell.angle_gamma   90.00
#
_symmetry.space_group_name_H-M   'P 1'
#
loop_
_entity.id
_entity.type
_entity.pdbx_description
1 polymer ?
#
loop_
_entity_poly.entity_id
_entity_poly.type
_entity_poly.pdbx_seq_one_letter_code
_entity_poly.pdbx_strand_id
1 'polypeptide(L)'
;MSTKTKKLLSAVMIVVLLGAGFVLSQRTNGIRTEQGLARMELPAQARPDLLTNVLLSVGRALAVDYLWIGLQNMQQEGRYFDAMQRAEWICHLQPHFPAVWIFHSWNLSYNISVAMNSEEDRWRWVLNGIEILRDRGIALNPQTVKLYQQLAWIYHHKVGGLSDDCHWYYKSQLALAIEDIVGWPEEQYALMARSPRTWEALMARPGMAGILAQFEGFGLDARKDLFALLAKPQEYGEKVQAFLADPANQEDLQMLEGHLRRDRLYKEWKLDAEKIAKLRTDDMFGPLDFRTPQAHAIYWSYLGQEMSGDDASFEALSADRVVYGSLQDLVRRGRIHVSKESPLPLISPDVRFIPVVHHWYVAFGKKWAQINEEEWDGTAGETFRSGHVNFLRKGITLYYQYGRTDKAREYWDTMTEMYPLPEYGVGMEAYVHKLILEDLLSPGLPDVNASVQFFLMDAYRRYALGDDYSAMGMERLAKTLYDSYQDERSWSGEMAAKRVAMPSWPEMVRKTREQAYAALPPELSQRLRERLGDAAGGDSKAEPSPVNP
;
A
#
# COMPACT_ATOMS: atom_id res chain seq x y z
N MET A 1 -39.86 -40.08 47.27
CA MET A 1 -38.49 -40.20 46.71
C MET A 1 -37.52 -39.41 47.56
N SER A 2 -36.41 -40.02 48.02
CA SER A 2 -35.41 -39.30 48.82
C SER A 2 -34.67 -38.25 47.98
N THR A 3 -34.10 -37.23 48.62
CA THR A 3 -33.29 -36.19 47.98
C THR A 3 -32.10 -36.79 47.21
N LYS A 4 -31.53 -37.90 47.71
CA LYS A 4 -30.46 -38.65 47.00
C LYS A 4 -30.98 -39.30 45.72
N THR A 5 -32.19 -39.88 45.76
CA THR A 5 -32.82 -40.52 44.60
C THR A 5 -33.16 -39.49 43.52
N LYS A 6 -33.64 -38.30 43.90
CA LYS A 6 -33.87 -37.18 42.95
C LYS A 6 -32.57 -36.73 42.28
N LYS A 7 -31.51 -36.51 43.05
CA LYS A 7 -30.18 -36.13 42.51
C LYS A 7 -29.61 -37.17 41.55
N LEU A 8 -29.74 -38.46 41.88
CA LEU A 8 -29.27 -39.55 41.03
C LEU A 8 -30.05 -39.61 39.71
N LEU A 9 -31.39 -39.51 39.76
CA LEU A 9 -32.23 -39.48 38.56
C LEU A 9 -31.95 -38.27 37.68
N SER A 10 -31.74 -37.08 38.26
CA SER A 10 -31.34 -35.89 37.51
C SER A 10 -29.97 -36.06 36.84
N ALA A 11 -28.99 -36.65 37.54
CA ALA A 11 -27.67 -36.91 36.97
C ALA A 11 -27.74 -37.91 35.80
N VAL A 12 -28.49 -39.01 35.95
CA VAL A 12 -28.70 -39.99 34.88
C VAL A 12 -29.41 -39.35 33.68
N MET A 13 -30.43 -38.53 33.92
CA MET A 13 -31.15 -37.84 32.85
C MET A 13 -30.24 -36.87 32.08
N ILE A 14 -29.37 -36.12 32.77
CA ILE A 14 -28.37 -35.26 32.13
C ILE A 14 -27.43 -36.10 31.25
N VAL A 15 -26.91 -37.21 31.75
CA VAL A 15 -26.03 -38.10 30.98
C VAL A 15 -26.74 -38.66 29.73
N VAL A 16 -28.00 -39.07 29.86
CA VAL A 16 -28.80 -39.57 28.73
C VAL A 16 -29.05 -38.47 27.69
N LEU A 17 -29.40 -37.26 28.12
CA LEU A 17 -29.62 -36.12 27.21
C LEU A 17 -28.33 -35.71 26.49
N LEU A 18 -27.19 -35.69 27.19
CA LEU A 18 -25.87 -35.43 26.59
C LEU A 18 -25.49 -36.53 25.58
N GLY A 19 -25.71 -37.79 25.94
CA GLY A 19 -25.45 -38.93 25.04
C GLY A 19 -26.33 -38.90 23.79
N ALA A 20 -27.63 -38.61 23.93
CA ALA A 20 -28.54 -38.46 22.81
C ALA A 20 -28.11 -37.28 21.90
N GLY A 21 -27.77 -36.13 22.51
CA GLY A 21 -27.25 -34.98 21.77
C GLY A 21 -25.98 -35.29 20.99
N PHE A 22 -25.06 -36.07 21.55
CA PHE A 22 -23.83 -36.49 20.86
C PHE A 22 -24.13 -37.35 19.63
N VAL A 23 -25.02 -38.35 19.75
CA VAL A 23 -25.40 -39.23 18.64
C VAL A 23 -26.13 -38.45 17.52
N LEU A 24 -27.07 -37.58 17.89
CA LEU A 24 -27.78 -36.72 16.94
C LEU A 24 -26.84 -35.75 16.22
N SER A 25 -25.88 -35.17 16.94
CA SER A 25 -24.87 -34.27 16.37
C SER A 25 -23.97 -34.98 15.35
N GLN A 26 -23.46 -36.18 15.70
CA GLN A 26 -22.67 -37.02 14.78
C GLN A 26 -23.43 -37.34 13.49
N ARG A 27 -24.70 -37.78 13.61
CA ARG A 27 -25.54 -38.08 12.45
C ARG A 27 -25.82 -36.86 11.59
N THR A 28 -26.12 -35.72 12.22
CA THR A 28 -26.39 -34.45 11.51
C THR A 28 -25.14 -33.95 10.79
N ASN A 29 -23.96 -34.07 11.40
CA ASN A 29 -22.70 -33.73 10.75
C ASN A 29 -22.40 -34.65 9.56
N GLY A 30 -22.65 -35.96 9.66
CA GLY A 30 -22.50 -36.88 8.52
C GLY A 30 -23.35 -36.47 7.32
N ILE A 31 -24.62 -36.15 7.56
CA ILE A 31 -25.55 -35.66 6.51
C ILE A 31 -25.05 -34.35 5.90
N ARG A 32 -24.53 -33.42 6.72
CA ARG A 32 -23.97 -32.17 6.22
C ARG A 32 -22.77 -32.41 5.31
N THR A 33 -21.88 -33.34 5.67
CA THR A 33 -20.72 -33.70 4.84
C THR A 33 -21.14 -34.30 3.51
N GLU A 34 -22.08 -35.25 3.51
CA GLU A 34 -22.61 -35.87 2.29
C GLU A 34 -23.26 -34.84 1.35
N GLN A 35 -23.93 -33.83 1.90
CA GLN A 35 -24.59 -32.77 1.13
C GLN A 35 -23.66 -31.60 0.75
N GLY A 36 -22.37 -31.67 1.06
CA GLY A 36 -21.45 -30.54 0.86
C GLY A 36 -21.76 -29.31 1.73
N LEU A 37 -22.62 -29.46 2.75
CA LEU A 37 -22.98 -28.46 3.76
C LEU A 37 -22.09 -28.54 5.00
N ALA A 38 -21.10 -29.45 5.00
CA ALA A 38 -20.09 -29.51 6.04
C ALA A 38 -19.20 -28.28 5.96
N ARG A 39 -19.04 -27.63 7.11
CA ARG A 39 -18.05 -26.57 7.26
C ARG A 39 -16.67 -27.19 7.09
N MET A 40 -15.76 -26.46 6.46
CA MET A 40 -14.37 -26.86 6.24
C MET A 40 -13.79 -27.42 7.55
N GLU A 41 -13.19 -28.61 7.50
CA GLU A 41 -12.58 -29.20 8.70
C GLU A 41 -11.47 -28.27 9.22
N LEU A 42 -11.41 -28.09 10.54
CA LEU A 42 -10.34 -27.33 11.15
C LEU A 42 -8.98 -27.99 10.82
N PRO A 43 -7.98 -27.18 10.42
CA PRO A 43 -6.60 -27.65 10.30
C PRO A 43 -6.18 -28.35 11.60
N ALA A 44 -5.34 -29.38 11.52
CA ALA A 44 -4.94 -30.18 12.69
C ALA A 44 -4.43 -29.32 13.87
N GLN A 45 -3.77 -28.20 13.58
CA GLN A 45 -3.24 -27.23 14.56
C GLN A 45 -4.33 -26.39 15.25
N ALA A 46 -5.52 -26.30 14.65
CA ALA A 46 -6.68 -25.58 15.18
C ALA A 46 -7.75 -26.52 15.75
N ARG A 47 -7.50 -27.84 15.76
CA ARG A 47 -8.39 -28.83 16.38
C ARG A 47 -8.20 -28.79 17.90
N PRO A 48 -9.21 -28.39 18.66
CA PRO A 48 -9.09 -28.39 20.11
C PRO A 48 -9.06 -29.84 20.64
N ASP A 49 -8.31 -30.07 21.72
CA ASP A 49 -8.06 -31.41 22.29
C ASP A 49 -9.35 -32.18 22.65
N LEU A 50 -9.23 -33.50 22.87
CA LEU A 50 -10.36 -34.40 23.11
C LEU A 50 -11.29 -33.95 24.26
N LEU A 51 -10.70 -33.36 25.32
CA LEU A 51 -11.40 -32.84 26.50
C LEU A 51 -12.20 -31.56 26.17
N THR A 52 -11.65 -30.75 25.28
CA THR A 52 -12.28 -29.56 24.71
C THR A 52 -13.45 -29.97 23.81
N ASN A 53 -13.31 -30.98 22.94
CA ASN A 53 -14.41 -31.44 22.07
C ASN A 53 -15.67 -31.88 22.83
N VAL A 54 -15.52 -32.47 24.02
CA VAL A 54 -16.66 -32.86 24.87
C VAL A 54 -17.31 -31.63 25.53
N LEU A 55 -16.51 -30.71 26.09
CA LEU A 55 -17.00 -29.41 26.60
C LEU A 55 -17.68 -28.57 25.51
N LEU A 56 -17.21 -28.69 24.26
CA LEU A 56 -17.60 -27.84 23.13
C LEU A 56 -18.90 -28.25 22.41
N SER A 57 -19.50 -29.38 22.75
CA SER A 57 -20.75 -29.81 22.10
C SER A 57 -21.98 -29.08 22.65
N VAL A 58 -22.00 -28.71 23.93
CA VAL A 58 -23.10 -27.95 24.58
C VAL A 58 -22.58 -26.73 25.37
N GLY A 59 -21.36 -26.77 25.91
CA GLY A 59 -20.78 -25.70 26.74
C GLY A 59 -20.01 -24.63 25.97
N ARG A 60 -19.84 -24.76 24.65
CA ARG A 60 -19.06 -23.83 23.82
C ARG A 60 -19.58 -22.39 23.89
N ALA A 61 -20.89 -22.20 23.81
CA ALA A 61 -21.51 -20.87 23.88
C ALA A 61 -21.26 -20.22 25.24
N LEU A 62 -21.50 -20.95 26.33
CA LEU A 62 -21.27 -20.45 27.70
C LEU A 62 -19.79 -20.15 27.98
N ALA A 63 -18.87 -20.97 27.46
CA ALA A 63 -17.43 -20.71 27.57
C ALA A 63 -17.03 -19.45 26.80
N VAL A 64 -17.57 -19.25 25.60
CA VAL A 64 -17.36 -18.04 24.81
C VAL A 64 -17.91 -16.81 25.54
N ASP A 65 -19.12 -16.87 26.08
CA ASP A 65 -19.72 -15.75 26.84
C ASP A 65 -18.87 -15.38 28.06
N TYR A 66 -18.39 -16.38 28.82
CA TYR A 66 -17.49 -16.15 29.95
C TYR A 66 -16.17 -15.49 29.52
N LEU A 67 -15.60 -15.93 28.38
CA LEU A 67 -14.40 -15.32 27.84
C LEU A 67 -14.63 -13.87 27.42
N TRP A 68 -15.76 -13.57 26.76
CA TRP A 68 -16.14 -12.22 26.37
C TRP A 68 -16.33 -11.28 27.56
N ILE A 69 -17.05 -11.71 28.61
CA ILE A 69 -17.23 -10.91 29.83
C ILE A 69 -15.88 -10.56 30.45
N GLY A 70 -15.00 -11.56 30.61
CA GLY A 70 -13.68 -11.31 31.17
C GLY A 70 -12.79 -10.46 30.27
N LEU A 71 -12.91 -10.62 28.95
CA LEU A 71 -12.19 -9.80 27.98
C LEU A 71 -12.60 -8.32 28.09
N GLN A 72 -13.90 -8.03 28.15
CA GLN A 72 -14.41 -6.66 28.29
C GLN A 72 -13.95 -6.02 29.60
N ASN A 73 -14.00 -6.75 30.72
CA ASN A 73 -13.49 -6.26 32.00
C ASN A 73 -11.99 -5.94 31.93
N MET A 74 -11.18 -6.84 31.32
CA MET A 74 -9.75 -6.60 31.13
C MET A 74 -9.46 -5.38 30.25
N GLN A 75 -10.27 -5.13 29.21
CA GLN A 75 -10.14 -3.93 28.38
C GLN A 75 -10.47 -2.66 29.16
N GLN A 76 -11.54 -2.67 29.98
CA GLN A 76 -11.88 -1.54 30.85
C GLN A 76 -10.79 -1.25 31.89
N GLU A 77 -10.09 -2.29 32.37
CA GLU A 77 -8.94 -2.19 33.28
C GLU A 77 -7.63 -1.78 32.57
N GLY A 78 -7.62 -1.62 31.23
CA GLY A 78 -6.41 -1.33 30.45
C GLY A 78 -5.43 -2.51 30.30
N ARG A 79 -5.85 -3.73 30.68
CA ARG A 79 -5.04 -4.96 30.61
C ARG A 79 -5.14 -5.63 29.24
N TYR A 80 -4.68 -4.92 28.20
CA TYR A 80 -4.88 -5.35 26.82
C TYR A 80 -4.18 -6.68 26.45
N PHE A 81 -3.03 -7.00 27.07
CA PHE A 81 -2.33 -8.27 26.85
C PHE A 81 -3.09 -9.49 27.40
N ASP A 82 -3.75 -9.34 28.55
CA ASP A 82 -4.57 -10.42 29.12
C ASP A 82 -5.86 -10.61 28.31
N ALA A 83 -6.45 -9.50 27.86
CA ALA A 83 -7.60 -9.51 26.96
C ALA A 83 -7.27 -10.22 25.63
N MET A 84 -6.04 -10.11 25.13
CA MET A 84 -5.57 -10.78 23.91
C MET A 84 -5.62 -12.30 24.03
N GLN A 85 -5.10 -12.88 25.13
CA GLN A 85 -5.12 -14.34 25.32
C GLN A 85 -6.55 -14.87 25.26
N ARG A 86 -7.52 -14.15 25.85
CA ARG A 86 -8.95 -14.49 25.76
C ARG A 86 -9.50 -14.35 24.33
N ALA A 87 -9.10 -13.31 23.60
CA ALA A 87 -9.51 -13.11 22.20
C ALA A 87 -9.06 -14.28 21.31
N GLU A 88 -7.84 -14.78 21.53
CA GLU A 88 -7.32 -15.94 20.80
C GLU A 88 -8.12 -17.21 21.09
N TRP A 89 -8.42 -17.49 22.37
CA TRP A 89 -9.31 -18.59 22.74
C TRP A 89 -10.68 -18.45 22.08
N ILE A 90 -11.27 -17.24 22.06
CA ILE A 90 -12.55 -16.99 21.38
C ILE A 90 -12.43 -17.32 19.88
N CYS A 91 -11.33 -16.97 19.20
CA CYS A 91 -11.10 -17.31 17.80
C CYS A 91 -11.02 -18.82 17.57
N HIS A 92 -10.30 -19.55 18.41
CA HIS A 92 -10.28 -21.03 18.38
C HIS A 92 -11.65 -21.64 18.65
N LEU A 93 -12.41 -21.02 19.55
CA LEU A 93 -13.75 -21.42 19.91
C LEU A 93 -14.81 -20.94 18.91
N GLN A 94 -14.53 -20.06 17.97
CA GLN A 94 -15.50 -19.61 16.95
C GLN A 94 -14.83 -19.35 15.60
N PRO A 95 -14.15 -20.36 15.01
CA PRO A 95 -13.27 -20.16 13.87
C PRO A 95 -14.01 -19.78 12.58
N HIS A 96 -15.29 -20.14 12.48
CA HIS A 96 -16.15 -19.77 11.34
C HIS A 96 -17.09 -18.59 11.65
N PHE A 97 -16.80 -17.80 12.68
CA PHE A 97 -17.56 -16.59 12.99
C PHE A 97 -16.71 -15.35 12.67
N PRO A 98 -16.87 -14.72 11.50
CA PRO A 98 -15.97 -13.66 11.03
C PRO A 98 -15.76 -12.50 12.03
N ALA A 99 -16.78 -12.18 12.83
CA ALA A 99 -16.72 -11.08 13.79
C ALA A 99 -15.62 -11.26 14.85
N VAL A 100 -15.28 -12.49 15.26
CA VAL A 100 -14.21 -12.70 16.26
C VAL A 100 -12.84 -12.39 15.70
N TRP A 101 -12.62 -12.70 14.41
CA TRP A 101 -11.37 -12.39 13.72
C TRP A 101 -11.20 -10.89 13.52
N ILE A 102 -12.26 -10.21 13.10
CA ILE A 102 -12.28 -8.74 12.95
C ILE A 102 -12.01 -8.07 14.29
N PHE A 103 -12.69 -8.51 15.34
CA PHE A 103 -12.48 -7.98 16.68
C PHE A 103 -11.04 -8.16 17.13
N HIS A 104 -10.49 -9.36 16.94
CA HIS A 104 -9.14 -9.66 17.38
C HIS A 104 -8.10 -8.87 16.59
N SER A 105 -8.22 -8.80 15.25
CA SER A 105 -7.30 -8.01 14.41
C SER A 105 -7.37 -6.53 14.78
N TRP A 106 -8.56 -5.99 15.03
CA TRP A 106 -8.74 -4.61 15.47
C TRP A 106 -8.06 -4.35 16.81
N ASN A 107 -8.23 -5.25 17.79
CA ASN A 107 -7.61 -5.11 19.09
C ASN A 107 -6.07 -5.11 19.01
N LEU A 108 -5.49 -5.93 18.13
CA LEU A 108 -4.04 -5.95 17.88
C LEU A 108 -3.57 -4.65 17.19
N SER A 109 -4.18 -4.30 16.05
CA SER A 109 -3.71 -3.19 15.21
C SER A 109 -4.09 -1.80 15.69
N TYR A 110 -5.07 -1.64 16.60
CA TYR A 110 -5.51 -0.32 17.07
C TYR A 110 -5.30 -0.14 18.56
N ASN A 111 -5.80 -1.05 19.39
CA ASN A 111 -5.80 -0.86 20.84
C ASN A 111 -4.41 -1.17 21.44
N ILE A 112 -3.91 -2.38 21.18
CA ILE A 112 -2.63 -2.84 21.73
C ILE A 112 -1.47 -2.06 21.11
N SER A 113 -1.47 -1.86 19.79
CA SER A 113 -0.40 -1.09 19.15
C SER A 113 -0.26 0.28 19.82
N VAL A 114 -1.33 1.06 19.99
CA VAL A 114 -1.22 2.43 20.52
C VAL A 114 -0.75 2.46 21.98
N ALA A 115 -0.98 1.37 22.74
CA ALA A 115 -0.48 1.24 24.09
C ALA A 115 1.03 0.95 24.18
N MET A 116 1.71 0.64 23.06
CA MET A 116 3.14 0.36 23.05
C MET A 116 3.98 1.64 23.00
N ASN A 117 5.18 1.58 23.56
CA ASN A 117 6.09 2.73 23.67
C ASN A 117 7.05 2.88 22.48
N SER A 118 7.37 1.79 21.76
CA SER A 118 8.32 1.79 20.63
C SER A 118 7.58 1.64 19.30
N GLU A 119 8.08 2.29 18.24
CA GLU A 119 7.48 2.19 16.90
C GLU A 119 7.64 0.76 16.34
N GLU A 120 8.73 0.09 16.71
CA GLU A 120 9.01 -1.32 16.39
C GLU A 120 7.91 -2.25 16.91
N ASP A 121 7.59 -2.15 18.21
CA ASP A 121 6.59 -3.03 18.82
C ASP A 121 5.19 -2.66 18.32
N ARG A 122 4.91 -1.38 18.11
CA ARG A 122 3.69 -0.92 17.45
C ARG A 122 3.49 -1.59 16.09
N TRP A 123 4.51 -1.53 15.23
CA TRP A 123 4.47 -2.15 13.91
C TRP A 123 4.26 -3.66 13.99
N ARG A 124 4.96 -4.36 14.91
CA ARG A 124 4.75 -5.80 15.15
C ARG A 124 3.30 -6.11 15.48
N TRP A 125 2.64 -5.33 16.34
CA TRP A 125 1.23 -5.54 16.66
C TRP A 125 0.28 -5.23 15.50
N VAL A 126 0.58 -4.18 14.72
CA VAL A 126 -0.16 -3.90 13.48
C VAL A 126 -0.04 -5.07 12.51
N LEU A 127 1.17 -5.60 12.31
CA LEU A 127 1.44 -6.75 11.46
C LEU A 127 0.75 -8.02 11.98
N ASN A 128 0.79 -8.30 13.29
CA ASN A 128 0.07 -9.43 13.89
C ASN A 128 -1.45 -9.36 13.61
N GLY A 129 -2.04 -8.15 13.66
CA GLY A 129 -3.45 -7.95 13.31
C GLY A 129 -3.74 -8.16 11.82
N ILE A 130 -2.82 -7.80 10.93
CA ILE A 130 -2.87 -8.14 9.50
C ILE A 130 -2.80 -9.65 9.31
N GLU A 131 -1.82 -10.31 9.91
CA GLU A 131 -1.54 -11.74 9.76
C GLU A 131 -2.67 -12.60 10.32
N ILE A 132 -3.22 -12.30 11.49
CA ILE A 132 -4.31 -13.10 12.05
C ILE A 132 -5.55 -13.06 11.15
N LEU A 133 -5.83 -11.91 10.55
CA LEU A 133 -6.97 -11.74 9.65
C LEU A 133 -6.71 -12.44 8.31
N ARG A 134 -5.52 -12.24 7.73
CA ARG A 134 -5.09 -12.76 6.44
C ARG A 134 -4.88 -14.28 6.45
N ASP A 135 -4.12 -14.78 7.43
CA ASP A 135 -3.61 -16.16 7.45
C ASP A 135 -4.55 -17.13 8.16
N ARG A 136 -5.39 -16.65 9.08
CA ARG A 136 -6.34 -17.49 9.83
C ARG A 136 -7.80 -17.12 9.53
N GLY A 137 -8.18 -15.86 9.72
CA GLY A 137 -9.55 -15.39 9.55
C GLY A 137 -10.10 -15.66 8.15
N ILE A 138 -9.45 -15.12 7.12
CA ILE A 138 -9.81 -15.29 5.71
C ILE A 138 -9.63 -16.75 5.28
N ALA A 139 -8.54 -17.41 5.67
CA ALA A 139 -8.31 -18.81 5.32
C ALA A 139 -9.44 -19.76 5.79
N LEU A 140 -10.03 -19.50 6.96
CA LEU A 140 -11.15 -20.27 7.51
C LEU A 140 -12.53 -19.79 7.03
N ASN A 141 -12.61 -18.61 6.43
CA ASN A 141 -13.85 -17.94 6.00
C ASN A 141 -13.68 -17.24 4.64
N PRO A 142 -13.24 -17.94 3.58
CA PRO A 142 -12.77 -17.31 2.34
C PRO A 142 -13.85 -16.56 1.56
N GLN A 143 -15.13 -16.89 1.78
CA GLN A 143 -16.26 -16.21 1.12
C GLN A 143 -16.77 -15.00 1.90
N THR A 144 -16.16 -14.64 3.04
CA THR A 144 -16.63 -13.50 3.84
C THR A 144 -15.94 -12.21 3.42
N VAL A 145 -16.59 -11.44 2.54
CA VAL A 145 -16.12 -10.12 2.07
C VAL A 145 -15.69 -9.20 3.21
N LYS A 146 -16.42 -9.20 4.32
CA LYS A 146 -16.14 -8.31 5.46
C LYS A 146 -14.73 -8.50 6.01
N LEU A 147 -14.16 -9.70 5.96
CA LEU A 147 -12.79 -9.93 6.41
C LEU A 147 -11.76 -9.25 5.50
N TYR A 148 -11.96 -9.34 4.18
CA TYR A 148 -11.14 -8.65 3.20
C TYR A 148 -11.22 -7.13 3.34
N GLN A 149 -12.43 -6.60 3.58
CA GLN A 149 -12.63 -5.17 3.80
C GLN A 149 -11.92 -4.66 5.06
N GLN A 150 -11.96 -5.44 6.15
CA GLN A 150 -11.25 -5.06 7.37
C GLN A 150 -9.73 -5.11 7.17
N LEU A 151 -9.22 -6.08 6.39
CA LEU A 151 -7.81 -6.14 6.04
C LEU A 151 -7.41 -4.94 5.17
N ALA A 152 -8.20 -4.61 4.16
CA ALA A 152 -7.99 -3.43 3.33
C ALA A 152 -8.05 -2.13 4.13
N TRP A 153 -8.97 -2.03 5.10
CA TRP A 153 -9.09 -0.88 5.99
C TRP A 153 -7.86 -0.70 6.88
N ILE A 154 -7.29 -1.78 7.43
CA ILE A 154 -6.04 -1.69 8.20
C ILE A 154 -4.91 -1.10 7.32
N TYR A 155 -4.74 -1.61 6.09
CA TYR A 155 -3.75 -1.06 5.17
C TYR A 155 -4.03 0.40 4.80
N HIS A 156 -5.25 0.74 4.43
CA HIS A 156 -5.62 2.09 4.02
C HIS A 156 -5.52 3.10 5.17
N HIS A 157 -6.17 2.82 6.29
CA HIS A 157 -6.35 3.76 7.40
C HIS A 157 -5.22 3.70 8.41
N LYS A 158 -4.87 2.52 8.92
CA LYS A 158 -3.87 2.38 10.00
C LYS A 158 -2.45 2.59 9.49
N VAL A 159 -2.11 1.99 8.34
CA VAL A 159 -0.76 2.09 7.76
C VAL A 159 -0.67 3.29 6.80
N GLY A 160 -1.61 3.40 5.86
CA GLY A 160 -1.61 4.41 4.80
C GLY A 160 -2.05 5.81 5.26
N GLY A 161 -2.93 5.89 6.26
CA GLY A 161 -3.49 7.14 6.77
C GLY A 161 -2.47 8.03 7.50
N LEU A 162 -2.94 9.19 7.95
CA LEU A 162 -2.14 10.19 8.67
C LEU A 162 -2.54 10.32 10.15
N SER A 163 -3.51 9.51 10.61
CA SER A 163 -4.09 9.64 11.95
C SER A 163 -3.24 9.02 13.05
N ASP A 164 -2.34 8.10 12.71
CA ASP A 164 -1.46 7.43 13.67
C ASP A 164 -0.11 8.13 13.72
N ASP A 165 0.39 8.46 14.91
CA ASP A 165 1.66 9.14 15.14
C ASP A 165 2.87 8.38 14.57
N CYS A 166 2.82 7.04 14.53
CA CYS A 166 3.89 6.20 13.99
C CYS A 166 3.64 5.78 12.53
N HIS A 167 2.69 6.42 11.82
CA HIS A 167 2.32 6.00 10.46
C HIS A 167 3.49 6.03 9.47
N TRP A 168 4.49 6.92 9.66
CA TRP A 168 5.66 7.00 8.79
C TRP A 168 6.53 5.75 8.93
N TYR A 169 6.74 5.31 10.17
CA TYR A 169 7.46 4.08 10.46
C TYR A 169 6.78 2.88 9.81
N TYR A 170 5.45 2.74 9.95
CA TYR A 170 4.72 1.62 9.34
C TYR A 170 4.85 1.59 7.80
N LYS A 171 4.77 2.76 7.16
CA LYS A 171 4.98 2.89 5.70
C LYS A 171 6.40 2.47 5.31
N SER A 172 7.42 2.91 6.05
CA SER A 172 8.81 2.51 5.82
C SER A 172 9.00 1.00 5.94
N GLN A 173 8.51 0.39 7.04
CA GLN A 173 8.69 -1.04 7.27
C GLN A 173 7.98 -1.89 6.21
N LEU A 174 6.74 -1.52 5.82
CA LEU A 174 6.04 -2.19 4.74
C LEU A 174 6.82 -2.05 3.41
N ALA A 175 7.23 -0.84 3.05
CA ALA A 175 7.93 -0.58 1.81
C ALA A 175 9.27 -1.33 1.74
N LEU A 176 10.07 -1.32 2.81
CA LEU A 176 11.33 -2.07 2.90
C LEU A 176 11.11 -3.59 2.78
N ALA A 177 10.10 -4.13 3.45
CA ALA A 177 9.82 -5.56 3.41
C ALA A 177 9.32 -6.02 2.02
N ILE A 178 8.52 -5.20 1.35
CA ILE A 178 8.09 -5.48 -0.03
C ILE A 178 9.23 -5.26 -1.02
N GLU A 179 10.02 -4.20 -0.88
CA GLU A 179 11.18 -3.91 -1.73
C GLU A 179 12.24 -5.01 -1.68
N ASP A 180 12.46 -5.65 -0.53
CA ASP A 180 13.33 -6.83 -0.43
C ASP A 180 12.90 -7.97 -1.35
N ILE A 181 11.59 -8.12 -1.59
CA ILE A 181 11.02 -9.18 -2.43
C ILE A 181 10.91 -8.73 -3.89
N VAL A 182 10.37 -7.54 -4.15
CA VAL A 182 10.03 -7.09 -5.50
C VAL A 182 11.13 -6.24 -6.14
N GLY A 183 12.11 -5.75 -5.39
CA GLY A 183 13.13 -4.84 -5.91
C GLY A 183 12.58 -3.52 -6.43
N TRP A 184 13.27 -2.92 -7.42
CA TRP A 184 12.78 -1.71 -8.09
C TRP A 184 11.61 -2.08 -9.01
N PRO A 185 10.42 -1.49 -8.82
CA PRO A 185 9.16 -2.23 -8.96
C PRO A 185 8.76 -2.60 -10.39
N GLU A 186 9.01 -1.74 -11.38
CA GLU A 186 8.20 -1.77 -12.62
C GLU A 186 8.44 -3.02 -13.48
N GLU A 187 9.71 -3.40 -13.69
CA GLU A 187 10.08 -4.60 -14.45
C GLU A 187 9.81 -5.90 -13.68
N GLN A 188 9.94 -5.84 -12.35
CA GLN A 188 9.92 -7.02 -11.50
C GLN A 188 8.51 -7.59 -11.30
N TYR A 189 7.46 -6.77 -11.31
CA TYR A 189 6.09 -7.28 -11.29
C TYR A 189 5.75 -8.09 -12.55
N ALA A 190 6.17 -7.60 -13.73
CA ALA A 190 5.98 -8.32 -14.98
C ALA A 190 6.76 -9.64 -14.99
N LEU A 191 8.00 -9.63 -14.46
CA LEU A 191 8.81 -10.83 -14.32
C LEU A 191 8.13 -11.88 -13.43
N MET A 192 7.71 -11.51 -12.22
CA MET A 192 7.04 -12.43 -11.30
C MET A 192 5.76 -13.05 -11.89
N ALA A 193 4.98 -12.27 -12.63
CA ALA A 193 3.73 -12.72 -13.23
C ALA A 193 3.94 -13.71 -14.38
N ARG A 194 4.97 -13.51 -15.21
CA ARG A 194 5.28 -14.42 -16.33
C ARG A 194 6.09 -15.65 -15.91
N SER A 195 6.79 -15.61 -14.78
CA SER A 195 7.59 -16.73 -14.30
C SER A 195 6.73 -17.92 -13.88
N PRO A 196 7.20 -19.18 -14.00
CA PRO A 196 6.43 -20.37 -13.63
C PRO A 196 5.92 -20.37 -12.18
N ARG A 197 4.68 -20.83 -11.95
CA ARG A 197 4.04 -20.81 -10.61
C ARG A 197 4.67 -21.76 -9.61
N THR A 198 5.05 -22.93 -10.08
CA THR A 198 5.48 -24.06 -9.26
C THR A 198 6.91 -24.42 -9.63
N TRP A 199 7.66 -24.99 -8.69
CA TRP A 199 9.02 -25.46 -8.95
C TRP A 199 9.04 -26.49 -10.09
N GLU A 200 8.05 -27.37 -10.17
CA GLU A 200 7.91 -28.38 -11.22
C GLU A 200 7.81 -27.76 -12.61
N ALA A 201 6.98 -26.73 -12.76
CA ALA A 201 6.85 -25.97 -14.01
C ALA A 201 8.13 -25.18 -14.36
N LEU A 202 8.88 -24.71 -13.35
CA LEU A 202 10.19 -24.08 -13.57
C LEU A 202 11.20 -25.11 -14.09
N MET A 203 11.26 -26.29 -13.47
CA MET A 203 12.13 -27.40 -13.88
C MET A 203 11.82 -27.96 -15.26
N ALA A 204 10.56 -27.83 -15.72
CA ALA A 204 10.16 -28.25 -17.06
C ALA A 204 10.72 -27.37 -18.18
N ARG A 205 11.34 -26.22 -17.86
CA ARG A 205 11.98 -25.35 -18.85
C ARG A 205 13.28 -25.98 -19.36
N PRO A 206 13.54 -25.96 -20.69
CA PRO A 206 14.68 -26.67 -21.28
C PRO A 206 16.07 -26.32 -20.70
N GLY A 207 16.34 -25.04 -20.39
CA GLY A 207 17.65 -24.62 -19.88
C GLY A 207 17.78 -24.61 -18.35
N MET A 208 16.69 -24.79 -17.61
CA MET A 208 16.70 -24.67 -16.14
C MET A 208 17.59 -25.71 -15.46
N ALA A 209 17.57 -26.97 -15.94
CA ALA A 209 18.45 -28.00 -15.39
C ALA A 209 19.94 -27.64 -15.54
N GLY A 210 20.31 -27.00 -16.65
CA GLY A 210 21.67 -26.51 -16.89
C GLY A 210 22.04 -25.38 -15.93
N ILE A 211 21.14 -24.41 -15.74
CA ILE A 211 21.33 -23.31 -14.77
C ILE A 211 21.58 -23.87 -13.37
N LEU A 212 20.74 -24.78 -12.88
CA LEU A 212 20.89 -25.33 -11.53
C LEU A 212 22.19 -26.14 -11.37
N ALA A 213 22.60 -26.89 -12.40
CA ALA A 213 23.88 -27.60 -12.39
C ALA A 213 25.08 -26.64 -12.34
N GLN A 214 24.99 -25.45 -12.95
CA GLN A 214 26.04 -24.43 -12.83
C GLN A 214 26.12 -23.88 -11.41
N PHE A 215 24.98 -23.57 -10.77
CA PHE A 215 24.94 -23.18 -9.35
C PHE A 215 25.60 -24.23 -8.45
N GLU A 216 25.24 -25.51 -8.61
CA GLU A 216 25.86 -26.61 -7.87
C GLU A 216 27.37 -26.71 -8.14
N GLY A 217 27.79 -26.52 -9.39
CA GLY A 217 29.20 -26.49 -9.79
C GLY A 217 30.00 -25.35 -9.14
N PHE A 218 29.33 -24.25 -8.77
CA PHE A 218 29.92 -23.16 -8.00
C PHE A 218 29.84 -23.38 -6.48
N GLY A 219 29.22 -24.47 -6.01
CA GLY A 219 28.97 -24.73 -4.60
C GLY A 219 27.86 -23.86 -4.01
N LEU A 220 26.94 -23.38 -4.85
CA LEU A 220 25.83 -22.50 -4.47
C LEU A 220 24.48 -23.23 -4.58
N ASP A 221 23.56 -22.90 -3.68
CA ASP A 221 22.16 -23.31 -3.73
C ASP A 221 21.35 -22.19 -4.39
N ALA A 222 20.91 -22.42 -5.63
CA ALA A 222 20.16 -21.44 -6.41
C ALA A 222 18.94 -20.85 -5.67
N ARG A 223 18.28 -21.61 -4.78
CA ARG A 223 17.11 -21.12 -4.04
C ARG A 223 17.47 -20.20 -2.88
N LYS A 224 18.68 -20.35 -2.31
CA LYS A 224 19.14 -19.59 -1.15
C LYS A 224 20.04 -18.42 -1.54
N ASP A 225 20.90 -18.66 -2.52
CA ASP A 225 22.04 -17.78 -2.79
C ASP A 225 21.79 -16.80 -3.94
N LEU A 226 20.78 -17.04 -4.81
CA LEU A 226 20.53 -16.20 -5.99
C LEU A 226 20.39 -14.72 -5.64
N PHE A 227 19.59 -14.36 -4.63
CA PHE A 227 19.38 -12.94 -4.30
C PHE A 227 20.64 -12.27 -3.74
N ALA A 228 21.39 -12.96 -2.88
CA ALA A 228 22.66 -12.45 -2.37
C ALA A 228 23.68 -12.25 -3.51
N LEU A 229 23.67 -13.19 -4.46
CA LEU A 229 24.51 -13.17 -5.63
C LEU A 229 24.14 -12.06 -6.61
N LEU A 230 22.85 -11.82 -6.88
CA LEU A 230 22.38 -10.72 -7.71
C LEU A 230 22.62 -9.35 -7.07
N ALA A 231 22.54 -9.26 -5.74
CA ALA A 231 22.79 -8.01 -5.03
C ALA A 231 24.27 -7.58 -5.05
N LYS A 232 25.19 -8.56 -5.06
CA LYS A 232 26.63 -8.31 -4.97
C LYS A 232 27.46 -9.28 -5.83
N PRO A 233 27.29 -9.25 -7.16
CA PRO A 233 27.97 -10.19 -8.06
C PRO A 233 29.51 -10.09 -7.96
N GLN A 234 30.04 -8.92 -7.62
CA GLN A 234 31.47 -8.65 -7.45
C GLN A 234 32.11 -9.40 -6.27
N GLU A 235 31.33 -9.87 -5.28
CA GLU A 235 31.85 -10.67 -4.17
C GLU A 235 32.12 -12.14 -4.58
N TYR A 236 31.73 -12.53 -5.79
CA TYR A 236 31.89 -13.89 -6.32
C TYR A 236 33.02 -13.97 -7.37
N GLY A 237 33.59 -15.15 -7.57
CA GLY A 237 34.69 -15.35 -8.52
C GLY A 237 34.31 -15.09 -9.99
N GLU A 238 35.31 -14.81 -10.84
CA GLU A 238 35.13 -14.42 -12.25
C GLU A 238 34.23 -15.37 -13.06
N LYS A 239 34.28 -16.68 -12.76
CA LYS A 239 33.43 -17.68 -13.43
C LYS A 239 31.93 -17.45 -13.17
N VAL A 240 31.58 -17.10 -11.94
CA VAL A 240 30.18 -16.81 -11.55
C VAL A 240 29.72 -15.53 -12.22
N GLN A 241 30.57 -14.50 -12.23
CA GLN A 241 30.27 -13.24 -12.90
C GLN A 241 30.09 -13.42 -14.42
N ALA A 242 30.95 -14.22 -15.06
CA ALA A 242 30.82 -14.55 -16.47
C ALA A 242 29.54 -15.33 -16.77
N PHE A 243 29.17 -16.29 -15.92
CA PHE A 243 27.91 -17.03 -16.03
C PHE A 243 26.68 -16.12 -15.93
N LEU A 244 26.69 -15.16 -15.01
CA LEU A 244 25.62 -14.17 -14.85
C LEU A 244 25.55 -13.16 -15.97
N ALA A 245 26.66 -12.84 -16.61
CA ALA A 245 26.71 -11.88 -17.72
C ALA A 245 26.39 -12.53 -19.07
N ASP A 246 26.46 -13.85 -19.17
CA ASP A 246 26.23 -14.59 -20.42
C ASP A 246 24.77 -14.41 -20.89
N PRO A 247 24.55 -13.84 -22.10
CA PRO A 247 23.22 -13.69 -22.69
C PRO A 247 22.44 -15.01 -22.80
N ALA A 248 23.13 -16.14 -22.99
CA ALA A 248 22.50 -17.45 -23.13
C ALA A 248 21.80 -17.91 -21.84
N ASN A 249 22.21 -17.40 -20.68
CA ASN A 249 21.66 -17.79 -19.38
C ASN A 249 20.57 -16.83 -18.88
N GLN A 250 20.44 -15.64 -19.47
CA GLN A 250 19.61 -14.55 -18.95
C GLN A 250 18.14 -14.94 -18.79
N GLU A 251 17.56 -15.60 -19.78
CA GLU A 251 16.13 -15.92 -19.74
C GLU A 251 15.81 -16.87 -18.58
N ASP A 252 16.58 -17.93 -18.41
CA ASP A 252 16.33 -18.90 -17.33
C ASP A 252 16.72 -18.36 -15.95
N LEU A 253 17.78 -17.53 -15.85
CA LEU A 253 18.10 -16.80 -14.63
C LEU A 253 16.97 -15.87 -14.20
N GLN A 254 16.40 -15.11 -15.14
CA GLN A 254 15.23 -14.26 -14.89
C GLN A 254 14.02 -15.09 -14.46
N MET A 255 13.76 -16.23 -15.11
CA MET A 255 12.61 -17.08 -14.75
C MET A 255 12.76 -17.69 -13.36
N LEU A 256 13.99 -18.10 -12.99
CA LEU A 256 14.33 -18.53 -11.63
C LEU A 256 14.15 -17.38 -10.62
N GLU A 257 14.69 -16.20 -10.90
CA GLU A 257 14.53 -15.01 -10.05
C GLU A 257 13.05 -14.68 -9.83
N GLY A 258 12.29 -14.55 -10.91
CA GLY A 258 10.86 -14.25 -10.84
C GLY A 258 10.07 -15.33 -10.11
N HIS A 259 10.45 -16.61 -10.25
CA HIS A 259 9.84 -17.71 -9.48
C HIS A 259 10.12 -17.59 -7.98
N LEU A 260 11.37 -17.31 -7.59
CA LEU A 260 11.72 -17.16 -6.18
C LEU A 260 11.06 -15.92 -5.56
N ARG A 261 11.01 -14.80 -6.30
CA ARG A 261 10.33 -13.57 -5.85
C ARG A 261 8.83 -13.81 -5.66
N ARG A 262 8.14 -14.43 -6.64
CA ARG A 262 6.70 -14.73 -6.52
C ARG A 262 6.40 -15.70 -5.38
N ASP A 263 7.27 -16.69 -5.15
CA ASP A 263 7.07 -17.70 -4.10
C ASP A 263 7.21 -17.07 -2.71
N ARG A 264 8.24 -16.22 -2.52
CA ARG A 264 8.39 -15.41 -1.30
C ARG A 264 7.21 -14.47 -1.11
N LEU A 265 6.84 -13.72 -2.13
CA LEU A 265 5.71 -12.78 -2.10
C LEU A 265 4.40 -13.46 -1.67
N TYR A 266 4.13 -14.65 -2.21
CA TYR A 266 2.96 -15.43 -1.84
C TYR A 266 3.08 -16.00 -0.42
N LYS A 267 4.22 -16.59 -0.04
CA LYS A 267 4.39 -17.22 1.28
C LYS A 267 4.33 -16.21 2.42
N GLU A 268 5.06 -15.10 2.27
CA GLU A 268 5.23 -14.07 3.30
C GLU A 268 4.05 -13.08 3.34
N TRP A 269 3.49 -12.71 2.18
CA TRP A 269 2.48 -11.64 2.07
C TRP A 269 1.10 -12.08 1.59
N LYS A 270 0.95 -13.33 1.13
CA LYS A 270 -0.27 -13.87 0.49
C LYS A 270 -0.72 -13.05 -0.73
N LEU A 271 0.23 -12.42 -1.39
CA LEU A 271 0.01 -11.67 -2.62
C LEU A 271 0.32 -12.54 -3.83
N ASP A 272 -0.61 -12.62 -4.77
CA ASP A 272 -0.47 -13.37 -6.01
C ASP A 272 0.07 -12.46 -7.13
N ALA A 273 1.21 -12.84 -7.71
CA ALA A 273 1.90 -12.03 -8.71
C ALA A 273 1.07 -11.80 -10.00
N GLU A 274 0.26 -12.77 -10.42
CA GLU A 274 -0.55 -12.64 -11.64
C GLU A 274 -1.77 -11.76 -11.38
N LYS A 275 -2.37 -11.84 -10.19
CA LYS A 275 -3.38 -10.87 -9.77
C LYS A 275 -2.81 -9.47 -9.65
N ILE A 276 -1.61 -9.31 -9.08
CA ILE A 276 -0.93 -8.02 -9.06
C ILE A 276 -0.76 -7.48 -10.48
N ALA A 277 -0.29 -8.29 -11.43
CA ALA A 277 -0.13 -7.87 -12.82
C ALA A 277 -1.48 -7.48 -13.47
N LYS A 278 -2.55 -8.24 -13.23
CA LYS A 278 -3.91 -7.90 -13.68
C LYS A 278 -4.35 -6.54 -13.15
N LEU A 279 -4.18 -6.28 -11.86
CA LEU A 279 -4.58 -5.01 -11.24
C LEU A 279 -3.74 -3.83 -11.71
N ARG A 280 -2.49 -4.09 -12.15
CA ARG A 280 -1.54 -3.07 -12.60
C ARG A 280 -1.76 -2.57 -14.03
N THR A 281 -2.80 -3.02 -14.70
CA THR A 281 -3.15 -2.62 -16.07
C THR A 281 -3.89 -1.28 -16.10
N ASP A 282 -3.80 -0.58 -17.24
CA ASP A 282 -4.45 0.71 -17.45
C ASP A 282 -5.99 0.63 -17.41
N ASP A 283 -6.57 -0.52 -17.78
CA ASP A 283 -8.01 -0.78 -17.72
C ASP A 283 -8.52 -1.12 -16.31
N MET A 284 -7.62 -1.37 -15.35
CA MET A 284 -7.96 -1.68 -13.97
C MET A 284 -7.64 -0.52 -13.03
N PHE A 285 -6.47 -0.55 -12.38
CA PHE A 285 -6.10 0.41 -11.34
C PHE A 285 -4.84 1.21 -11.69
N GLY A 286 -4.25 1.02 -12.86
CA GLY A 286 -2.99 1.66 -13.26
C GLY A 286 -1.78 1.09 -12.52
N PRO A 287 -0.63 1.79 -12.49
CA PRO A 287 0.66 1.22 -12.12
C PRO A 287 0.88 1.07 -10.60
N LEU A 288 0.04 0.28 -9.92
CA LEU A 288 0.07 0.05 -8.46
C LEU A 288 1.42 -0.43 -7.93
N ASP A 289 2.11 0.41 -7.16
CA ASP A 289 3.32 0.04 -6.41
C ASP A 289 2.96 -0.59 -5.06
N PHE A 290 3.22 -1.90 -4.88
CA PHE A 290 2.88 -2.62 -3.64
C PHE A 290 3.78 -2.25 -2.46
N ARG A 291 4.82 -1.43 -2.64
CA ARG A 291 5.48 -0.79 -1.49
C ARG A 291 4.56 0.22 -0.79
N THR A 292 3.46 0.63 -1.43
CA THR A 292 2.45 1.51 -0.83
C THR A 292 1.36 0.72 -0.10
N PRO A 293 0.90 1.16 1.08
CA PRO A 293 -0.25 0.56 1.76
C PRO A 293 -1.54 0.61 0.92
N GLN A 294 -1.70 1.63 0.09
CA GLN A 294 -2.86 1.81 -0.79
C GLN A 294 -3.00 0.68 -1.80
N ALA A 295 -1.91 0.21 -2.40
CA ALA A 295 -1.94 -0.94 -3.31
C ALA A 295 -2.40 -2.22 -2.61
N HIS A 296 -1.96 -2.45 -1.36
CA HIS A 296 -2.47 -3.56 -0.54
C HIS A 296 -3.97 -3.41 -0.26
N ALA A 297 -4.43 -2.21 0.10
CA ALA A 297 -5.84 -1.96 0.36
C ALA A 297 -6.73 -2.22 -0.88
N ILE A 298 -6.27 -1.81 -2.07
CA ILE A 298 -6.95 -2.08 -3.34
C ILE A 298 -6.96 -3.58 -3.62
N TYR A 299 -5.82 -4.27 -3.49
CA TYR A 299 -5.70 -5.71 -3.73
C TYR A 299 -6.66 -6.52 -2.85
N TRP A 300 -6.67 -6.27 -1.54
CA TRP A 300 -7.53 -7.02 -0.62
C TRP A 300 -9.01 -6.68 -0.79
N SER A 301 -9.35 -5.42 -1.05
CA SER A 301 -10.73 -5.04 -1.40
C SER A 301 -11.22 -5.75 -2.66
N TYR A 302 -10.38 -5.77 -3.71
CA TYR A 302 -10.69 -6.46 -4.97
C TYR A 302 -10.88 -7.97 -4.78
N LEU A 303 -9.98 -8.62 -4.02
CA LEU A 303 -10.15 -10.03 -3.68
C LEU A 303 -11.45 -10.30 -2.93
N GLY A 304 -11.86 -9.41 -2.03
CA GLY A 304 -13.14 -9.53 -1.34
C GLY A 304 -14.32 -9.52 -2.32
N GLN A 305 -14.28 -8.63 -3.31
CA GLN A 305 -15.31 -8.52 -4.36
C GLN A 305 -15.35 -9.76 -5.26
N GLU A 306 -14.19 -10.31 -5.67
CA GLU A 306 -14.13 -11.55 -6.46
C GLU A 306 -14.80 -12.73 -5.71
N MET A 307 -14.76 -12.73 -4.38
CA MET A 307 -15.33 -13.82 -3.57
C MET A 307 -16.82 -13.67 -3.28
N SER A 308 -17.42 -12.47 -3.41
CA SER A 308 -18.87 -12.26 -3.25
C SER A 308 -19.70 -12.61 -4.48
N GLY A 309 -19.11 -12.64 -5.68
CA GLY A 309 -19.89 -12.67 -6.92
C GLY A 309 -20.75 -11.39 -7.08
N ASP A 310 -21.95 -11.53 -7.67
CA ASP A 310 -22.83 -10.42 -8.07
C ASP A 310 -23.61 -9.75 -6.92
N ASP A 311 -23.31 -10.06 -5.66
CA ASP A 311 -24.11 -9.57 -4.53
C ASP A 311 -23.84 -8.07 -4.27
N ALA A 312 -24.70 -7.22 -4.85
CA ALA A 312 -24.65 -5.76 -4.78
C ALA A 312 -25.10 -5.19 -3.42
N SER A 313 -24.62 -5.77 -2.32
CA SER A 313 -25.02 -5.37 -0.97
C SER A 313 -24.34 -4.05 -0.55
N PHE A 314 -24.82 -3.41 0.53
CA PHE A 314 -24.23 -2.20 1.12
C PHE A 314 -22.72 -2.36 1.41
N GLU A 315 -22.27 -3.58 1.64
CA GLU A 315 -20.86 -3.94 1.79
C GLU A 315 -20.05 -3.66 0.50
N ALA A 316 -20.57 -3.88 -0.70
CA ALA A 316 -19.86 -3.57 -1.95
C ALA A 316 -19.51 -2.07 -2.05
N LEU A 317 -20.40 -1.20 -1.57
CA LEU A 317 -20.19 0.26 -1.53
C LEU A 317 -19.07 0.68 -0.56
N SER A 318 -18.86 -0.07 0.53
CA SER A 318 -17.75 0.18 1.47
C SER A 318 -16.39 -0.20 0.86
N ALA A 319 -16.34 -1.32 0.12
CA ALA A 319 -15.15 -1.71 -0.64
C ALA A 319 -14.81 -0.67 -1.73
N ASP A 320 -15.82 -0.19 -2.45
CA ASP A 320 -15.66 0.89 -3.44
C ASP A 320 -15.07 2.16 -2.80
N ARG A 321 -15.47 2.50 -1.56
CA ARG A 321 -14.94 3.66 -0.83
C ARG A 321 -13.46 3.49 -0.47
N VAL A 322 -13.03 2.32 0.01
CA VAL A 322 -11.61 2.09 0.37
C VAL A 322 -10.73 2.11 -0.87
N VAL A 323 -11.17 1.46 -1.96
CA VAL A 323 -10.47 1.48 -3.25
C VAL A 323 -10.34 2.90 -3.76
N TYR A 324 -11.44 3.63 -3.84
CA TYR A 324 -11.47 5.00 -4.32
C TYR A 324 -10.63 5.96 -3.46
N GLY A 325 -10.75 5.88 -2.12
CA GLY A 325 -9.91 6.64 -1.21
C GLY A 325 -8.42 6.34 -1.38
N SER A 326 -8.08 5.07 -1.63
CA SER A 326 -6.70 4.64 -1.88
C SER A 326 -6.18 5.18 -3.23
N LEU A 327 -6.99 5.17 -4.28
CA LEU A 327 -6.62 5.76 -5.58
C LEU A 327 -6.38 7.27 -5.48
N GLN A 328 -7.24 8.00 -4.75
CA GLN A 328 -7.02 9.42 -4.51
C GLN A 328 -5.73 9.68 -3.72
N ASP A 329 -5.44 8.83 -2.73
CA ASP A 329 -4.19 8.90 -1.99
C ASP A 329 -2.99 8.65 -2.89
N LEU A 330 -3.05 7.70 -3.82
CA LEU A 330 -1.95 7.44 -4.76
C LEU A 330 -1.65 8.66 -5.65
N VAL A 331 -2.65 9.46 -6.03
CA VAL A 331 -2.41 10.73 -6.73
C VAL A 331 -1.60 11.71 -5.86
N ARG A 332 -1.81 11.74 -4.55
CA ARG A 332 -1.15 12.69 -3.62
C ARG A 332 0.17 12.16 -3.05
N ARG A 333 0.28 10.84 -2.89
CA ARG A 333 1.33 10.15 -2.11
C ARG A 333 1.63 8.73 -2.62
N GLY A 334 1.48 8.49 -3.93
CA GLY A 334 1.61 7.15 -4.52
C GLY A 334 3.02 6.72 -4.85
N ARG A 335 3.99 7.64 -4.87
CA ARG A 335 5.41 7.27 -4.99
C ARG A 335 6.06 7.24 -3.63
N ILE A 336 6.78 6.15 -3.36
CA ILE A 336 7.49 5.92 -2.12
C ILE A 336 8.93 5.49 -2.43
N HIS A 337 9.88 6.16 -1.80
CA HIS A 337 11.29 5.80 -1.82
C HIS A 337 11.75 5.58 -0.39
N VAL A 338 12.34 4.41 -0.15
CA VAL A 338 12.94 4.04 1.13
C VAL A 338 14.44 3.84 0.96
N SER A 339 15.17 4.00 2.05
CA SER A 339 16.60 3.73 2.12
C SER A 339 16.89 3.23 3.53
N LYS A 340 17.87 2.34 3.68
CA LYS A 340 18.26 1.81 5.00
C LYS A 340 18.94 2.89 5.85
N GLU A 341 19.48 3.91 5.20
CA GLU A 341 20.20 5.04 5.77
C GLU A 341 19.25 6.18 6.19
N SER A 342 17.97 6.15 5.77
CA SER A 342 16.99 7.17 6.12
C SER A 342 15.83 6.59 6.95
N PRO A 343 15.51 7.18 8.11
CA PRO A 343 14.44 6.64 8.97
C PRO A 343 13.03 6.86 8.40
N LEU A 344 12.85 7.83 7.50
CA LEU A 344 11.55 8.20 6.94
C LEU A 344 11.50 7.97 5.43
N PRO A 345 10.37 7.51 4.88
CA PRO A 345 10.23 7.32 3.46
C PRO A 345 10.04 8.68 2.79
N LEU A 346 10.65 8.85 1.62
CA LEU A 346 10.33 10.00 0.76
C LEU A 346 9.10 9.68 -0.07
N ILE A 347 8.07 10.51 0.07
CA ILE A 347 6.80 10.34 -0.61
C ILE A 347 6.55 11.49 -1.60
N SER A 348 5.94 11.16 -2.73
CA SER A 348 5.49 12.13 -3.73
C SER A 348 4.17 11.74 -4.39
N PRO A 349 3.47 12.72 -4.99
CA PRO A 349 2.42 12.49 -5.97
C PRO A 349 2.82 11.49 -7.08
N ASP A 350 1.87 10.64 -7.45
CA ASP A 350 1.94 9.84 -8.67
C ASP A 350 0.83 10.26 -9.64
N VAL A 351 1.20 11.12 -10.59
CA VAL A 351 0.25 11.68 -11.55
C VAL A 351 -0.28 10.65 -12.55
N ARG A 352 0.28 9.44 -12.60
CA ARG A 352 -0.20 8.35 -13.46
C ARG A 352 -1.58 7.84 -13.02
N PHE A 353 -1.96 8.08 -11.76
CA PHE A 353 -3.29 7.73 -11.24
C PHE A 353 -4.37 8.77 -11.54
N ILE A 354 -4.03 9.93 -12.12
CA ILE A 354 -5.02 10.94 -12.46
C ILE A 354 -6.09 10.41 -13.43
N PRO A 355 -5.74 9.79 -14.58
CA PRO A 355 -6.70 9.16 -15.48
C PRO A 355 -7.54 8.09 -14.79
N VAL A 356 -6.92 7.28 -13.92
CA VAL A 356 -7.61 6.21 -13.20
C VAL A 356 -8.70 6.78 -12.30
N VAL A 357 -8.37 7.76 -11.46
CA VAL A 357 -9.35 8.38 -10.56
C VAL A 357 -10.43 9.13 -11.33
N HIS A 358 -10.07 9.84 -12.42
CA HIS A 358 -11.04 10.48 -13.30
C HIS A 358 -12.04 9.47 -13.87
N HIS A 359 -11.56 8.35 -14.42
CA HIS A 359 -12.41 7.27 -14.93
C HIS A 359 -13.37 6.75 -13.85
N TRP A 360 -12.90 6.57 -12.62
CA TRP A 360 -13.72 6.14 -11.49
C TRP A 360 -14.83 7.13 -11.13
N TYR A 361 -14.56 8.45 -11.16
CA TYR A 361 -15.60 9.46 -10.97
C TYR A 361 -16.71 9.35 -12.02
N VAL A 362 -16.32 9.21 -13.29
CA VAL A 362 -17.23 9.09 -14.44
C VAL A 362 -18.05 7.78 -14.34
N ALA A 363 -17.40 6.68 -13.98
CA ALA A 363 -18.06 5.38 -13.77
C ALA A 363 -19.07 5.42 -12.61
N PHE A 364 -18.74 6.08 -11.51
CA PHE A 364 -19.68 6.28 -10.40
C PHE A 364 -20.88 7.14 -10.79
N GLY A 365 -20.67 8.22 -11.54
CA GLY A 365 -21.75 9.03 -12.09
C GLY A 365 -22.72 8.19 -12.92
N LYS A 366 -22.19 7.37 -13.84
CA LYS A 366 -22.97 6.45 -14.67
C LYS A 366 -23.76 5.43 -13.84
N LYS A 367 -23.11 4.79 -12.87
CA LYS A 367 -23.74 3.80 -11.98
C LYS A 367 -24.86 4.44 -11.15
N TRP A 368 -24.65 5.66 -10.66
CA TRP A 368 -25.64 6.38 -9.86
C TRP A 368 -26.85 6.80 -10.68
N ALA A 369 -26.65 7.30 -11.91
CA ALA A 369 -27.73 7.60 -12.84
C ALA A 369 -28.57 6.35 -13.15
N GLN A 370 -27.92 5.19 -13.36
CA GLN A 370 -28.63 3.92 -13.56
C GLN A 370 -29.48 3.50 -12.34
N ILE A 371 -28.95 3.65 -11.12
CA ILE A 371 -29.67 3.32 -9.88
C ILE A 371 -30.91 4.20 -9.70
N ASN A 372 -30.83 5.47 -10.10
CA ASN A 372 -31.93 6.43 -9.98
C ASN A 372 -32.85 6.47 -11.20
N GLU A 373 -32.62 5.62 -12.20
CA GLU A 373 -33.36 5.61 -13.48
C GLU A 373 -33.28 6.97 -14.23
N GLU A 374 -32.15 7.65 -14.12
CA GLU A 374 -31.86 8.93 -14.77
C GLU A 374 -31.00 8.74 -16.04
N GLU A 375 -31.15 9.62 -17.03
CA GLU A 375 -30.26 9.65 -18.19
C GLU A 375 -28.88 10.15 -17.74
N TRP A 376 -27.83 9.40 -18.08
CA TRP A 376 -26.47 9.76 -17.71
C TRP A 376 -25.96 10.92 -18.55
N ASP A 377 -25.57 12.01 -17.88
CA ASP A 377 -25.11 13.27 -18.47
C ASP A 377 -23.69 13.23 -19.07
N GLY A 378 -23.03 12.06 -19.06
CA GLY A 378 -21.63 11.92 -19.49
C GLY A 378 -20.61 12.35 -18.45
N THR A 379 -21.03 12.76 -17.24
CA THR A 379 -20.14 13.27 -16.19
C THR A 379 -20.15 12.39 -14.92
N ALA A 380 -19.53 12.87 -13.84
CA ALA A 380 -19.65 12.25 -12.53
C ALA A 380 -21.06 12.42 -11.90
N GLY A 381 -22.00 13.11 -12.57
CA GLY A 381 -23.33 13.43 -12.06
C GLY A 381 -23.30 14.43 -10.92
N GLU A 382 -24.47 14.96 -10.54
CA GLU A 382 -24.59 16.02 -9.53
C GLU A 382 -24.03 15.59 -8.16
N THR A 383 -24.24 14.33 -7.78
CA THR A 383 -23.78 13.77 -6.49
C THR A 383 -22.26 13.85 -6.31
N PHE A 384 -21.48 13.65 -7.37
CA PHE A 384 -20.01 13.65 -7.29
C PHE A 384 -19.35 14.86 -7.97
N ARG A 385 -20.14 15.77 -8.57
CA ARG A 385 -19.69 16.94 -9.33
C ARG A 385 -18.63 17.76 -8.60
N SER A 386 -18.92 18.20 -7.39
CA SER A 386 -18.00 19.05 -6.59
C SER A 386 -16.68 18.34 -6.31
N GLY A 387 -16.73 17.06 -5.94
CA GLY A 387 -15.54 16.24 -5.71
C GLY A 387 -14.70 16.10 -6.97
N HIS A 388 -15.35 15.81 -8.11
CA HIS A 388 -14.69 15.61 -9.38
C HIS A 388 -14.02 16.89 -9.90
N VAL A 389 -14.70 18.04 -9.84
CA VAL A 389 -14.13 19.34 -10.22
C VAL A 389 -12.88 19.65 -9.38
N ASN A 390 -12.96 19.48 -8.06
CA ASN A 390 -11.81 19.74 -7.18
C ASN A 390 -10.65 18.78 -7.46
N PHE A 391 -10.95 17.52 -7.76
CA PHE A 391 -9.96 16.54 -8.17
C PHE A 391 -9.28 16.92 -9.49
N LEU A 392 -10.04 17.27 -10.53
CA LEU A 392 -9.52 17.68 -11.83
C LEU A 392 -8.64 18.92 -11.71
N ARG A 393 -9.09 19.95 -10.97
CA ARG A 393 -8.27 21.14 -10.67
C ARG A 393 -6.92 20.75 -10.07
N LYS A 394 -6.90 19.87 -9.07
CA LYS A 394 -5.64 19.42 -8.45
C LYS A 394 -4.79 18.59 -9.42
N GLY A 395 -5.41 17.71 -10.20
CA GLY A 395 -4.73 16.88 -11.20
C GLY A 395 -4.07 17.70 -12.30
N ILE A 396 -4.77 18.68 -12.86
CA ILE A 396 -4.24 19.62 -13.87
C ILE A 396 -3.04 20.39 -13.29
N THR A 397 -3.17 20.91 -12.07
CA THR A 397 -2.08 21.59 -11.37
C THR A 397 -0.88 20.67 -11.18
N LEU A 398 -1.07 19.42 -10.77
CA LEU A 398 0.00 18.44 -10.65
C LEU A 398 0.65 18.13 -12.01
N TYR A 399 -0.12 17.92 -13.08
CA TYR A 399 0.46 17.70 -14.40
C TYR A 399 1.33 18.88 -14.86
N TYR A 400 0.84 20.11 -14.66
CA TYR A 400 1.58 21.31 -14.99
C TYR A 400 2.89 21.42 -14.17
N GLN A 401 2.80 21.22 -12.86
CA GLN A 401 3.96 21.21 -11.95
C GLN A 401 5.00 20.18 -12.35
N TYR A 402 4.58 19.00 -12.79
CA TYR A 402 5.48 17.91 -13.21
C TYR A 402 5.89 18.01 -14.70
N GLY A 403 5.49 19.06 -15.40
CA GLY A 403 5.88 19.31 -16.79
C GLY A 403 5.19 18.50 -17.87
N ARG A 404 4.07 17.87 -17.52
CA ARG A 404 3.13 17.28 -18.47
C ARG A 404 2.12 18.33 -18.92
N THR A 405 2.57 19.40 -19.56
CA THR A 405 1.70 20.52 -19.98
C THR A 405 0.68 20.09 -21.03
N ASP A 406 1.03 19.08 -21.84
CA ASP A 406 0.15 18.36 -22.75
C ASP A 406 -1.03 17.72 -22.00
N LYS A 407 -0.75 16.95 -20.94
CA LYS A 407 -1.79 16.32 -20.11
C LYS A 407 -2.55 17.34 -19.28
N ALA A 408 -1.90 18.38 -18.77
CA ALA A 408 -2.59 19.47 -18.10
C ALA A 408 -3.65 20.09 -19.03
N ARG A 409 -3.31 20.31 -20.30
CA ARG A 409 -4.23 20.84 -21.31
C ARG A 409 -5.36 19.86 -21.66
N GLU A 410 -5.04 18.59 -21.88
CA GLU A 410 -6.05 17.53 -22.11
C GLU A 410 -7.13 17.50 -21.01
N TYR A 411 -6.70 17.52 -19.74
CA TYR A 411 -7.62 17.49 -18.61
C TYR A 411 -8.28 18.84 -18.32
N TRP A 412 -7.66 19.95 -18.72
CA TRP A 412 -8.29 21.27 -18.70
C TRP A 412 -9.47 21.33 -19.68
N ASP A 413 -9.24 20.91 -20.92
CA ASP A 413 -10.28 20.88 -21.96
C ASP A 413 -11.43 19.97 -21.50
N THR A 414 -11.11 18.76 -21.03
CA THR A 414 -12.07 17.83 -20.42
C THR A 414 -12.88 18.47 -19.27
N MET A 415 -12.21 19.12 -18.31
CA MET A 415 -12.86 19.73 -17.16
C MET A 415 -13.80 20.87 -17.56
N THR A 416 -13.36 21.73 -18.49
CA THR A 416 -14.13 22.90 -18.93
C THR A 416 -15.31 22.53 -19.82
N GLU A 417 -15.20 21.43 -20.58
CA GLU A 417 -16.31 20.84 -21.33
C GLU A 417 -17.36 20.23 -20.39
N MET A 418 -16.94 19.41 -19.42
CA MET A 418 -17.86 18.77 -18.47
C MET A 418 -18.52 19.77 -17.51
N TYR A 419 -17.77 20.80 -17.08
CA TYR A 419 -18.18 21.69 -16.00
C TYR A 419 -17.86 23.16 -16.34
N PRO A 420 -18.55 23.79 -17.31
CA PRO A 420 -18.26 25.17 -17.69
C PRO A 420 -18.53 26.12 -16.52
N LEU A 421 -17.50 26.86 -16.09
CA LEU A 421 -17.58 27.92 -15.08
C LEU A 421 -16.97 29.23 -15.60
N PRO A 422 -17.53 30.41 -15.25
CA PRO A 422 -17.04 31.70 -15.74
C PRO A 422 -15.56 31.98 -15.41
N GLU A 423 -15.10 31.50 -14.26
CA GLU A 423 -13.71 31.67 -13.79
C GLU A 423 -12.66 31.01 -14.70
N TYR A 424 -13.05 30.05 -15.55
CA TYR A 424 -12.14 29.38 -16.47
C TYR A 424 -11.79 30.24 -17.70
N GLY A 425 -12.48 31.37 -17.91
CA GLY A 425 -12.23 32.28 -19.04
C GLY A 425 -10.85 32.94 -19.06
N VAL A 426 -10.09 32.87 -17.96
CA VAL A 426 -8.70 33.38 -17.88
C VAL A 426 -7.68 32.48 -18.59
N GLY A 427 -8.09 31.27 -18.99
CA GLY A 427 -7.23 30.26 -19.60
C GLY A 427 -6.46 29.41 -18.58
N MET A 428 -6.03 28.22 -19.03
CA MET A 428 -5.43 27.19 -18.17
C MET A 428 -4.21 27.70 -17.39
N GLU A 429 -3.26 28.34 -18.07
CA GLU A 429 -1.97 28.71 -17.46
C GLU A 429 -2.15 29.73 -16.34
N ALA A 430 -2.93 30.79 -16.59
CA ALA A 430 -3.24 31.80 -15.58
C ALA A 430 -4.01 31.20 -14.40
N TYR A 431 -4.95 30.29 -14.68
CA TYR A 431 -5.74 29.62 -13.66
C TYR A 431 -4.88 28.69 -12.78
N VAL A 432 -4.09 27.82 -13.38
CA VAL A 432 -3.19 26.90 -12.66
C VAL A 432 -2.16 27.67 -11.87
N HIS A 433 -1.56 28.70 -12.45
CA HIS A 433 -0.57 29.52 -11.74
C HIS A 433 -1.18 30.16 -10.49
N LYS A 434 -2.40 30.73 -10.60
CA LYS A 434 -3.16 31.25 -9.46
C LYS A 434 -3.37 30.18 -8.38
N LEU A 435 -3.82 28.97 -8.76
CA LEU A 435 -4.03 27.88 -7.80
C LEU A 435 -2.74 27.44 -7.09
N ILE A 436 -1.62 27.36 -7.82
CA ILE A 436 -0.31 27.03 -7.22
C ILE A 436 0.07 28.07 -6.19
N LEU A 437 -0.07 29.36 -6.51
CA LEU A 437 0.26 30.44 -5.58
C LEU A 437 -0.69 30.45 -4.37
N GLU A 438 -1.98 30.25 -4.57
CA GLU A 438 -2.93 30.11 -3.46
C GLU A 438 -2.52 28.96 -2.53
N ASP A 439 -2.22 27.77 -3.07
CA ASP A 439 -1.75 26.62 -2.28
C ASP A 439 -0.45 26.91 -1.51
N LEU A 440 0.52 27.60 -2.15
CA LEU A 440 1.81 27.92 -1.54
C LEU A 440 1.72 29.02 -0.47
N LEU A 441 0.79 29.96 -0.64
CA LEU A 441 0.69 31.17 0.19
C LEU A 441 -0.42 31.10 1.25
N SER A 442 -1.30 30.08 1.18
CA SER A 442 -2.48 29.91 2.04
C SER A 442 -2.22 29.89 3.56
N PRO A 443 -1.03 29.56 4.11
CA PRO A 443 -0.78 29.69 5.54
C PRO A 443 -0.37 31.10 6.02
N GLY A 444 -0.27 32.08 5.11
CA GLY A 444 0.45 33.33 5.34
C GLY A 444 1.94 33.13 5.02
N LEU A 445 2.47 33.98 4.14
CA LEU A 445 3.83 33.87 3.57
C LEU A 445 4.88 33.46 4.62
N PRO A 446 5.40 32.22 4.56
CA PRO A 446 6.72 31.92 5.10
C PRO A 446 7.76 32.79 4.36
N ASP A 447 8.96 32.92 4.91
CA ASP A 447 10.09 33.51 4.19
C ASP A 447 10.21 32.85 2.80
N VAL A 448 9.94 33.63 1.74
CA VAL A 448 9.92 33.16 0.35
C VAL A 448 11.28 32.59 -0.04
N ASN A 449 12.36 33.22 0.42
CA ASN A 449 13.71 32.73 0.17
C ASN A 449 13.93 31.36 0.81
N ALA A 450 13.48 31.18 2.05
CA ALA A 450 13.55 29.88 2.72
C ALA A 450 12.71 28.81 2.01
N SER A 451 11.55 29.18 1.47
CA SER A 451 10.64 28.27 0.75
C SER A 451 11.23 27.83 -0.59
N VAL A 452 11.80 28.76 -1.37
CA VAL A 452 12.50 28.43 -2.62
C VAL A 452 13.71 27.53 -2.34
N GLN A 453 14.50 27.84 -1.30
CA GLN A 453 15.62 26.99 -0.89
C GLN A 453 15.16 25.60 -0.46
N PHE A 454 14.05 25.49 0.27
CA PHE A 454 13.46 24.21 0.67
C PHE A 454 13.09 23.35 -0.55
N PHE A 455 12.37 23.92 -1.52
CA PHE A 455 11.99 23.18 -2.73
C PHE A 455 13.21 22.76 -3.56
N LEU A 456 14.23 23.61 -3.71
CA LEU A 456 15.47 23.24 -4.38
C LEU A 456 16.22 22.12 -3.63
N MET A 457 16.28 22.18 -2.30
CA MET A 457 16.90 21.13 -1.49
C MET A 457 16.14 19.79 -1.62
N ASP A 458 14.81 19.82 -1.61
CA ASP A 458 13.99 18.62 -1.82
C ASP A 458 14.15 18.05 -3.24
N ALA A 459 14.28 18.92 -4.25
CA ALA A 459 14.59 18.50 -5.61
C ALA A 459 15.93 17.74 -5.67
N TYR A 460 16.99 18.29 -5.09
CA TYR A 460 18.31 17.63 -5.08
C TYR A 460 18.30 16.31 -4.30
N ARG A 461 17.57 16.24 -3.18
CA ARG A 461 17.37 14.97 -2.48
C ARG A 461 16.67 13.93 -3.37
N ARG A 462 15.67 14.34 -4.15
CA ARG A 462 14.95 13.47 -5.08
C ARG A 462 15.83 12.99 -6.24
N TYR A 463 16.62 13.88 -6.85
CA TYR A 463 17.61 13.50 -7.87
C TYR A 463 18.62 12.48 -7.31
N ALA A 464 19.12 12.70 -6.09
CA ALA A 464 20.03 11.76 -5.43
C ALA A 464 19.43 10.36 -5.24
N LEU A 465 18.12 10.29 -5.01
CA LEU A 465 17.37 9.04 -4.86
C LEU A 465 16.95 8.43 -6.21
N GLY A 466 17.13 9.16 -7.32
CA GLY A 466 16.75 8.75 -8.67
C GLY A 466 15.29 9.01 -9.04
N ASP A 467 14.59 9.84 -8.27
CA ASP A 467 13.23 10.31 -8.58
C ASP A 467 13.27 11.65 -9.34
N ASP A 468 13.89 11.62 -10.51
CA ASP A 468 14.10 12.80 -11.36
C ASP A 468 12.76 13.49 -11.68
N TYR A 469 11.72 12.69 -11.89
CA TYR A 469 10.41 13.20 -12.24
C TYR A 469 9.78 14.03 -11.12
N SER A 470 9.90 13.63 -9.84
CA SER A 470 9.47 14.49 -8.72
C SER A 470 10.44 15.63 -8.45
N ALA A 471 11.73 15.44 -8.70
CA ALA A 471 12.73 16.48 -8.52
C ALA A 471 12.44 17.70 -9.42
N MET A 472 12.16 17.45 -10.70
CA MET A 472 11.75 18.48 -11.67
C MET A 472 10.49 19.24 -11.20
N GLY A 473 9.54 18.53 -10.59
CA GLY A 473 8.34 19.15 -10.03
C GLY A 473 8.65 20.14 -8.90
N MET A 474 9.60 19.79 -8.03
CA MET A 474 10.05 20.68 -6.95
C MET A 474 10.85 21.88 -7.48
N GLU A 475 11.70 21.71 -8.50
CA GLU A 475 12.40 22.83 -9.13
C GLU A 475 11.44 23.82 -9.79
N ARG A 476 10.40 23.32 -10.45
CA ARG A 476 9.35 24.16 -11.04
C ARG A 476 8.59 24.93 -9.98
N LEU A 477 8.23 24.31 -8.86
CA LEU A 477 7.63 25.02 -7.72
C LEU A 477 8.54 26.12 -7.18
N ALA A 478 9.83 25.82 -6.99
CA ALA A 478 10.83 26.78 -6.56
C ALA A 478 10.91 27.97 -7.53
N LYS A 479 10.92 27.70 -8.84
CA LYS A 479 10.99 28.72 -9.88
C LYS A 479 9.73 29.57 -9.96
N THR A 480 8.55 28.95 -9.93
CA THR A 480 7.26 29.65 -9.94
C THR A 480 7.14 30.61 -8.75
N LEU A 481 7.52 30.16 -7.55
CA LEU A 481 7.51 31.01 -6.36
C LEU A 481 8.53 32.15 -6.45
N TYR A 482 9.74 31.87 -6.95
CA TYR A 482 10.77 32.88 -7.19
C TYR A 482 10.29 33.96 -8.15
N ASP A 483 9.76 33.57 -9.31
CA ASP A 483 9.30 34.49 -10.35
C ASP A 483 8.15 35.35 -9.85
N SER A 484 7.14 34.74 -9.22
CA SER A 484 6.01 35.48 -8.66
C SER A 484 6.44 36.53 -7.63
N TYR A 485 7.44 36.22 -6.80
CA TYR A 485 7.96 37.18 -5.82
C TYR A 485 8.71 38.35 -6.46
N GLN A 486 9.50 38.08 -7.50
CA GLN A 486 10.23 39.11 -8.23
C GLN A 486 9.27 39.99 -9.04
N ASP A 487 8.21 39.41 -9.61
CA ASP A 487 7.16 40.14 -10.31
C ASP A 487 6.39 41.05 -9.35
N GLU A 488 5.91 40.56 -8.20
CA GLU A 488 5.26 41.41 -7.19
C GLU A 488 6.15 42.57 -6.70
N ARG A 489 7.46 42.32 -6.58
CA ARG A 489 8.46 43.33 -6.24
C ARG A 489 8.62 44.37 -7.36
N SER A 490 8.52 43.97 -8.63
CA SER A 490 8.62 44.90 -9.77
C SER A 490 7.38 45.79 -9.92
N TRP A 491 6.20 45.32 -9.49
CA TRP A 491 4.92 46.02 -9.61
C TRP A 491 4.53 46.87 -8.39
N SER A 492 5.08 46.60 -7.21
CA SER A 492 4.79 47.37 -6.00
C SER A 492 5.76 48.55 -5.85
N GLY A 493 5.25 49.79 -5.75
CA GLY A 493 6.06 51.01 -5.57
C GLY A 493 6.83 51.07 -4.22
N GLU A 494 6.58 52.07 -3.38
CA GLU A 494 7.29 52.25 -2.08
C GLU A 494 7.22 51.03 -1.12
N MET A 495 6.32 50.06 -1.34
CA MET A 495 6.30 48.79 -0.59
C MET A 495 7.35 47.76 -1.04
N ALA A 496 7.82 47.78 -2.30
CA ALA A 496 8.92 46.90 -2.74
C ALA A 496 10.24 47.23 -2.03
N ALA A 497 10.41 48.49 -1.62
CA ALA A 497 11.59 48.95 -0.86
C ALA A 497 11.71 48.30 0.54
N LYS A 498 10.63 47.71 1.06
CA LYS A 498 10.61 47.00 2.36
C LYS A 498 10.81 45.48 2.24
N ARG A 499 10.83 44.92 1.03
CA ARG A 499 11.03 43.47 0.79
C ARG A 499 12.50 43.15 0.58
N VAL A 500 13.02 42.16 1.30
CA VAL A 500 14.43 41.71 1.21
C VAL A 500 14.75 41.28 -0.22
N ALA A 501 15.89 41.74 -0.76
CA ALA A 501 16.36 41.29 -2.06
C ALA A 501 16.79 39.82 -1.98
N MET A 502 16.20 38.97 -2.83
CA MET A 502 16.65 37.60 -2.99
C MET A 502 17.90 37.55 -3.89
N PRO A 503 18.80 36.58 -3.69
CA PRO A 503 19.88 36.33 -4.65
C PRO A 503 19.34 36.06 -6.06
N SER A 504 20.20 36.18 -7.07
CA SER A 504 19.81 35.79 -8.43
C SER A 504 19.47 34.29 -8.47
N TRP A 505 18.55 33.89 -9.37
CA TRP A 505 18.19 32.48 -9.52
C TRP A 505 19.41 31.56 -9.72
N PRO A 506 20.40 31.88 -10.58
CA PRO A 506 21.60 31.06 -10.72
C PRO A 506 22.41 30.93 -9.42
N GLU A 507 22.51 32.00 -8.63
CA GLU A 507 23.21 31.94 -7.33
C GLU A 507 22.49 31.09 -6.30
N MET A 508 21.16 31.14 -6.26
CA MET A 508 20.35 30.28 -5.38
C MET A 508 20.54 28.82 -5.75
N VAL A 509 20.36 28.47 -7.03
CA VAL A 509 20.54 27.11 -7.54
C VAL A 509 21.93 26.57 -7.18
N ARG A 510 22.99 27.35 -7.44
CA ARG A 510 24.38 26.97 -7.13
C ARG A 510 24.59 26.74 -5.63
N LYS A 511 24.21 27.71 -4.79
CA LYS A 511 24.41 27.61 -3.33
C LYS A 511 23.64 26.44 -2.72
N THR A 512 22.38 26.24 -3.11
CA THR A 512 21.58 25.13 -2.59
C THR A 512 22.11 23.78 -3.09
N ARG A 513 22.66 23.71 -4.31
CA ARG A 513 23.32 22.49 -4.82
C ARG A 513 24.56 22.13 -4.01
N GLU A 514 25.42 23.11 -3.71
CA GLU A 514 26.59 22.93 -2.84
C GLU A 514 26.19 22.46 -1.43
N GLN A 515 25.13 23.05 -0.87
CA GLN A 515 24.57 22.63 0.41
C GLN A 515 24.03 21.19 0.37
N ALA A 516 23.33 20.80 -0.71
CA ALA A 516 22.84 19.44 -0.88
C ALA A 516 23.99 18.42 -0.92
N TYR A 517 25.09 18.73 -1.63
CA TYR A 517 26.28 17.89 -1.65
C TYR A 517 26.90 17.68 -0.26
N ALA A 518 26.86 18.70 0.60
CA ALA A 518 27.39 18.62 1.95
C ALA A 518 26.43 17.94 2.94
N ALA A 519 25.12 18.04 2.71
CA ALA A 519 24.09 17.53 3.61
C ALA A 519 23.72 16.06 3.38
N LEU A 520 23.86 15.56 2.14
CA LEU A 520 23.53 14.17 1.79
C LEU A 520 24.61 13.18 2.25
N PRO A 521 24.23 11.93 2.58
CA PRO A 521 25.19 10.84 2.79
C PRO A 521 26.16 10.68 1.60
N PRO A 522 27.40 10.20 1.80
CA PRO A 522 28.41 10.14 0.74
C PRO A 522 27.95 9.46 -0.55
N GLU A 523 27.25 8.32 -0.48
CA GLU A 523 26.78 7.63 -1.70
C GLU A 523 25.71 8.46 -2.44
N LEU A 524 24.77 9.08 -1.71
CA LEU A 524 23.72 9.92 -2.30
C LEU A 524 24.29 11.23 -2.85
N SER A 525 25.29 11.81 -2.19
CA SER A 525 25.99 13.00 -2.67
C SER A 525 26.75 12.72 -3.97
N GLN A 526 27.44 11.57 -4.05
CA GLN A 526 28.09 11.14 -5.29
C GLN A 526 27.06 10.90 -6.41
N ARG A 527 25.97 10.20 -6.12
CA ARG A 527 24.92 9.95 -7.11
C ARG A 527 24.27 11.24 -7.61
N LEU A 528 24.05 12.22 -6.73
CA LEU A 528 23.56 13.54 -7.12
C LEU A 528 24.54 14.25 -8.05
N ARG A 529 25.84 14.23 -7.73
CA ARG A 529 26.89 14.82 -8.57
C ARG A 529 26.89 14.22 -9.97
N GLU A 530 26.85 12.90 -10.07
CA GLU A 530 26.77 12.17 -11.33
C GLU A 530 25.50 12.52 -12.12
N ARG A 531 24.34 12.57 -11.45
CA ARG A 531 23.05 12.93 -12.05
C ARG A 531 23.02 14.36 -12.59
N LEU A 532 23.65 15.30 -11.88
CA LEU A 532 23.73 16.70 -12.27
C LEU A 532 24.86 17.00 -13.25
N GLY A 533 25.69 16.00 -13.61
CA GLY A 533 26.83 16.15 -14.51
C GLY A 533 28.05 16.83 -13.88
N ASP A 534 28.09 16.95 -12.55
CA ASP A 534 29.18 17.58 -11.80
C ASP A 534 30.20 16.48 -11.44
N ALA A 535 31.35 16.41 -12.11
CA ALA A 535 32.36 15.39 -11.80
C ALA A 535 32.84 15.47 -10.33
N ALA A 536 33.11 14.32 -9.72
CA ALA A 536 33.62 14.25 -8.35
C ALA A 536 35.03 14.85 -8.26
N GLY A 537 35.13 16.09 -7.77
CA GLY A 537 36.38 16.70 -7.34
C GLY A 537 37.36 17.02 -8.47
N GLY A 538 37.18 18.17 -9.10
CA GLY A 538 38.21 18.79 -9.92
C GLY A 538 37.80 20.22 -10.25
N ASP A 539 38.63 21.18 -9.86
CA ASP A 539 38.54 22.56 -10.32
C ASP A 539 38.34 22.59 -11.84
N SER A 540 37.14 22.88 -12.31
CA SER A 540 36.95 23.31 -13.68
C SER A 540 35.90 24.40 -13.74
N LYS A 541 36.38 25.59 -14.10
CA LYS A 541 35.57 26.67 -14.65
C LYS A 541 34.91 26.14 -15.92
N ALA A 542 33.65 25.75 -15.84
CA ALA A 542 32.81 25.60 -17.01
C ALA A 542 31.43 26.16 -16.65
N GLU A 543 31.01 27.19 -17.38
CA GLU A 543 29.68 27.76 -17.26
C GLU A 543 28.60 26.70 -17.53
N PRO A 544 27.48 26.69 -16.78
CA PRO A 544 26.41 25.75 -17.02
C PRO A 544 25.79 26.01 -18.39
N SER A 545 25.80 24.99 -19.26
CA SER A 545 24.99 24.99 -20.47
C SER A 545 23.51 24.86 -20.09
N PRO A 546 22.62 25.68 -20.68
CA PRO A 546 21.19 25.53 -20.48
C PRO A 546 20.72 24.24 -21.14
N VAL A 547 20.11 23.36 -20.35
CA VAL A 547 19.24 22.31 -20.88
C VAL A 547 18.07 23.03 -21.55
N ASN A 548 18.02 22.96 -22.88
CA ASN A 548 16.97 23.56 -23.69
C ASN A 548 15.67 22.71 -23.60
N PRO A 549 14.50 23.31 -23.88
CA PRO A 549 13.18 22.96 -23.33
C PRO A 549 12.61 21.60 -23.71
#